data_AF-C0L025-F1
#
_entry.id   AF-C0L025-F1
#
_cell.length_a   1.000
_cell.length_b   1.000
_cell.length_c   1.000
_cell.angle_alpha   90.00
_cell.angle_beta   90.00
_cell.angle_gamma   90.00
#
_symmetry.space_group_name_H-M   'P 1'
#
loop_
_entity.id
_entity.type
_entity.pdbx_description
1 polymer ?
#
loop_
_entity_poly.entity_id
_entity_poly.type
_entity_poly.pdbx_seq_one_letter_code
_entity_poly.pdbx_strand_id
1 'polypeptide(L)'
;AVLRADKISIIGNGVALDSHALVSEIESLKVKGVDVNYNNLMVSESCPLILSVHKDKEKLFEDLNGNHKIGTTNKGIGPCYEDKVGRRAIRLCDLENTDELNQRVDALLSY
;
A
#
# COMPACT_ATOMS: atom_id res chain seq x y z
N ALA A 1 17.62 -1.26 6.12
CA ALA A 1 18.27 -2.39 6.83
C ALA A 1 18.51 -3.57 5.90
N VAL A 2 17.64 -3.80 4.91
CA VAL A 2 17.69 -4.94 3.96
C VAL A 2 19.04 -5.18 3.26
N LEU A 3 19.89 -4.16 3.12
CA LEU A 3 21.25 -4.30 2.57
C LEU A 3 22.28 -4.88 3.56
N ARG A 4 21.91 -5.08 4.83
CA ARG A 4 22.75 -5.64 5.89
C ARG A 4 22.29 -7.05 6.19
N ALA A 5 23.17 -8.03 6.01
CA ALA A 5 22.86 -9.45 6.15
C ALA A 5 22.41 -9.87 7.56
N ASP A 6 22.76 -9.11 8.60
CA ASP A 6 22.48 -9.40 10.01
C ASP A 6 21.21 -8.69 10.54
N LYS A 7 20.43 -8.03 9.67
CA LYS A 7 19.27 -7.23 10.05
C LYS A 7 18.01 -7.66 9.32
N ILE A 8 16.92 -7.78 10.09
CA ILE A 8 15.58 -8.00 9.55
C ILE A 8 14.92 -6.63 9.35
N SER A 9 14.37 -6.40 8.16
CA SER A 9 13.55 -5.23 7.85
C SER A 9 12.09 -5.57 8.07
N ILE A 10 11.34 -4.70 8.74
CA ILE A 10 9.93 -4.93 9.05
C ILE A 10 9.11 -3.79 8.49
N ILE A 11 8.11 -4.11 7.67
CA ILE A 11 7.05 -3.19 7.27
C ILE A 11 5.92 -3.34 8.28
N GLY A 12 5.81 -2.37 9.19
CA GLY A 12 4.80 -2.38 10.25
C GLY A 12 3.40 -2.01 9.74
N ASN A 13 2.38 -2.35 10.53
CA ASN A 13 0.96 -2.08 10.27
C ASN A 13 0.60 -0.60 10.03
N GLY A 14 1.49 0.31 10.42
CA GLY A 14 1.38 1.74 10.17
C GLY A 14 1.44 2.11 8.69
N VAL A 15 2.11 1.32 7.86
CA VAL A 15 2.49 1.67 6.49
C VAL A 15 1.34 1.45 5.51
N ALA A 16 1.03 2.46 4.70
CA ALA A 16 0.24 2.32 3.48
C ALA A 16 1.07 1.59 2.41
N LEU A 17 0.72 0.34 2.14
CA LEU A 17 1.52 -0.56 1.32
C LEU A 17 1.00 -0.61 -0.13
N ASP A 18 1.80 -0.16 -1.09
CA ASP A 18 1.59 -0.45 -2.51
C ASP A 18 2.32 -1.76 -2.86
N SER A 19 1.56 -2.83 -3.14
CA SER A 19 2.11 -4.16 -3.43
C SER A 19 2.92 -4.19 -4.73
N HIS A 20 2.49 -3.44 -5.76
CA HIS A 20 3.21 -3.35 -7.03
C HIS A 20 4.55 -2.63 -6.86
N ALA A 21 4.56 -1.54 -6.09
CA ALA A 21 5.79 -0.82 -5.79
C ALA A 21 6.77 -1.69 -4.99
N LEU A 22 6.28 -2.43 -3.98
CA LEU A 22 7.11 -3.33 -3.19
C LEU A 22 7.76 -4.43 -4.06
N VAL A 23 6.97 -5.09 -4.91
CA VAL A 23 7.49 -6.14 -5.81
C VAL A 23 8.53 -5.56 -6.76
N SER A 24 8.26 -4.41 -7.38
CA SER A 24 9.20 -3.77 -8.29
C SER A 24 10.51 -3.37 -7.60
N GLU A 25 10.45 -2.92 -6.35
CA GLU A 25 11.64 -2.58 -5.56
C GLU A 25 12.47 -3.84 -5.24
N ILE A 26 11.81 -4.94 -4.84
CA ILE A 26 12.46 -6.23 -4.60
C ILE A 26 13.17 -6.73 -5.87
N GLU A 27 12.50 -6.65 -7.02
CA GLU A 27 13.10 -7.03 -8.32
C GLU A 27 14.31 -6.16 -8.67
N SER A 28 14.22 -4.85 -8.46
CA SER A 28 15.34 -3.92 -8.69
C SER A 28 16.54 -4.25 -7.80
N LEU A 29 16.30 -4.60 -6.54
CA LEU A 29 17.34 -5.02 -5.59
C LEU A 29 17.97 -6.35 -6.01
N LYS A 30 17.17 -7.30 -6.48
CA LYS A 30 17.64 -8.59 -7.00
C LYS A 30 18.61 -8.42 -8.17
N VAL A 31 18.32 -7.51 -9.11
CA VAL A 31 19.22 -7.18 -10.22
C VAL A 31 20.57 -6.61 -9.74
N LYS A 32 20.59 -5.95 -8.58
CA LYS A 32 21.79 -5.41 -7.94
C LYS A 32 22.52 -6.42 -7.05
N GLY A 33 22.10 -7.69 -7.06
CA GLY A 33 22.72 -8.76 -6.28
C GLY A 33 22.27 -8.80 -4.81
N VAL A 34 21.19 -8.10 -4.44
CA VAL A 34 20.61 -8.15 -3.11
C VAL A 34 19.46 -9.15 -3.10
N ASP A 35 19.60 -10.23 -2.35
CA ASP A 35 18.52 -11.21 -2.17
C ASP A 35 17.57 -10.76 -1.06
N VAL A 36 16.30 -10.51 -1.41
CA VAL A 36 15.25 -10.16 -0.45
C VAL A 36 14.32 -11.35 -0.29
N ASN A 37 14.23 -11.89 0.93
CA ASN A 37 13.48 -13.10 1.24
C ASN A 37 12.88 -13.03 2.66
N TYR A 38 12.15 -14.09 3.04
CA TYR A 38 11.44 -14.16 4.33
C TYR A 38 12.36 -14.05 5.56
N ASN A 39 13.67 -14.26 5.43
CA ASN A 39 14.63 -14.12 6.54
C ASN A 39 15.07 -12.67 6.77
N ASN A 40 14.89 -11.76 5.80
CA ASN A 40 15.38 -10.38 5.91
C ASN A 40 14.32 -9.29 5.66
N LEU A 41 13.12 -9.68 5.22
CA LEU A 41 11.97 -8.80 5.08
C LEU A 41 10.71 -9.48 5.62
N MET A 42 10.06 -8.80 6.57
CA MET A 42 8.74 -9.17 7.09
C MET A 42 7.75 -8.04 6.83
N VAL A 43 6.52 -8.40 6.50
CA VAL A 43 5.42 -7.44 6.26
C VAL A 43 4.28 -7.77 7.20
N SER A 44 3.76 -6.78 7.91
CA SER A 44 2.58 -6.97 8.75
C SER A 44 1.37 -7.28 7.87
N GLU A 45 0.66 -8.34 8.21
CA GLU A 45 -0.63 -8.72 7.59
C GLU A 45 -1.69 -7.61 7.71
N SER A 46 -1.57 -6.76 8.73
CA SER A 46 -2.52 -5.68 9.01
C SER A 46 -2.20 -4.35 8.29
N CYS A 47 -1.18 -4.34 7.41
CA CYS A 47 -0.90 -3.19 6.56
C CYS A 47 -2.08 -2.89 5.64
N PRO A 48 -2.63 -1.66 5.62
CA PRO A 48 -3.58 -1.26 4.59
C PRO A 48 -2.90 -1.25 3.21
N LEU A 49 -3.64 -1.66 2.19
CA LEU A 49 -3.17 -1.69 0.81
C LEU A 49 -3.54 -0.39 0.08
N ILE A 50 -2.61 0.12 -0.70
CA ILE A 50 -2.86 1.18 -1.66
C ILE A 50 -3.42 0.54 -2.93
N LEU A 51 -4.67 0.85 -3.24
CA LEU A 51 -5.38 0.36 -4.43
C LEU A 51 -5.37 1.43 -5.53
N SER A 52 -5.67 1.01 -6.78
CA SER A 52 -5.77 1.93 -7.92
C SER A 52 -6.77 3.06 -7.67
N VAL A 53 -7.92 2.75 -7.08
CA VAL A 53 -8.97 3.72 -6.76
C VAL A 53 -8.51 4.83 -5.82
N HIS A 54 -7.53 4.57 -4.94
CA HIS A 54 -6.97 5.62 -4.09
C HIS A 54 -6.17 6.64 -4.90
N LYS A 55 -5.46 6.19 -5.94
CA LYS A 55 -4.68 7.07 -6.84
C LYS A 55 -5.63 7.94 -7.67
N ASP A 56 -6.69 7.34 -8.18
CA ASP A 56 -7.72 8.05 -8.96
C ASP A 56 -8.45 9.09 -8.10
N LYS A 57 -8.83 8.73 -6.87
CA LYS A 57 -9.47 9.63 -5.89
C LYS A 57 -8.55 10.80 -5.50
N GLU A 58 -7.26 10.53 -5.23
CA GLU A 58 -6.28 11.59 -4.92
C GLU A 58 -6.13 12.58 -6.09
N LYS A 59 -6.00 12.06 -7.31
CA LYS A 59 -5.89 12.88 -8.52
C LYS A 59 -7.13 13.75 -8.73
N LEU A 60 -8.32 13.17 -8.58
CA LEU A 60 -9.57 13.89 -8.70
C LEU A 60 -9.66 15.05 -7.70
N PHE A 61 -9.32 14.82 -6.42
CA PHE A 61 -9.35 15.88 -5.42
C PHE A 61 -8.34 16.99 -5.68
N GLU A 62 -7.13 16.66 -6.12
CA GLU A 62 -6.15 17.67 -6.52
C GLU A 62 -6.66 18.51 -7.71
N ASP A 63 -7.31 17.89 -8.69
CA ASP A 63 -7.87 18.61 -9.84
C ASP A 63 -9.06 19.51 -9.44
N LEU A 64 -9.92 19.04 -8.53
CA LEU A 64 -11.04 19.82 -7.99
C LEU A 64 -10.58 21.01 -7.12
N ASN A 65 -9.46 20.87 -6.41
CA ASN A 65 -8.95 21.92 -5.52
C ASN A 65 -8.27 23.09 -6.25
N GLY A 66 -8.15 23.05 -7.58
CA GLY A 66 -7.74 24.19 -8.40
C GLY A 66 -6.41 24.82 -7.95
N ASN A 67 -6.47 26.05 -7.41
CA ASN A 67 -5.30 26.79 -6.91
C ASN A 67 -4.89 26.40 -5.47
N HIS A 68 -5.67 25.58 -4.78
CA HIS A 68 -5.41 25.08 -3.42
C HIS A 68 -4.92 23.63 -3.41
N LYS A 69 -4.25 23.20 -4.49
CA LYS A 69 -3.58 21.90 -4.56
C LYS A 69 -2.59 21.76 -3.41
N ILE A 70 -2.59 20.59 -2.78
CA ILE A 70 -1.60 20.26 -1.75
C ILE A 70 -0.24 19.95 -2.42
N GLY A 71 -0.27 19.48 -3.68
CA GLY A 71 0.92 19.00 -4.37
C GLY A 71 1.28 17.59 -3.93
N THR A 72 0.29 16.69 -3.93
CA THR A 72 0.48 15.30 -3.48
C THR A 72 1.36 14.51 -4.45
N THR A 73 1.89 13.39 -3.96
CA THR A 73 2.67 12.46 -4.81
C THR A 73 1.81 11.68 -5.81
N ASN A 74 0.47 11.84 -5.78
CA ASN A 74 -0.52 11.08 -6.56
C ASN A 74 -0.30 9.55 -6.47
N LYS A 75 0.09 9.08 -5.28
CA LYS A 75 0.31 7.67 -4.97
C LYS A 75 -0.85 7.03 -4.24
N GLY A 76 -1.91 7.78 -3.92
CA GLY A 76 -3.09 7.30 -3.19
C GLY A 76 -2.83 7.14 -1.68
N ILE A 77 -1.80 7.80 -1.14
CA ILE A 77 -1.42 7.65 0.28
C ILE A 77 -2.49 8.27 1.18
N GLY A 78 -2.96 9.47 0.86
CA GLY A 78 -4.00 10.16 1.62
C GLY A 78 -5.29 9.34 1.69
N PRO A 79 -5.89 8.97 0.55
CA PRO A 79 -7.11 8.16 0.54
C PRO A 79 -6.96 6.79 1.21
N CYS A 80 -5.80 6.12 1.06
CA CYS A 80 -5.54 4.86 1.78
C CYS A 80 -5.59 5.04 3.30
N TYR A 81 -5.01 6.12 3.84
CA TYR A 81 -5.11 6.43 5.27
C TYR A 81 -6.52 6.84 5.68
N GLU A 82 -7.24 7.56 4.83
CA GLU A 82 -8.66 7.89 5.04
C GLU A 82 -9.48 6.62 5.25
N ASP A 83 -9.28 5.60 4.40
CA ASP A 83 -9.97 4.32 4.48
C ASP A 83 -9.54 3.50 5.71
N LYS A 84 -8.27 3.58 6.11
CA LYS A 84 -7.79 2.96 7.35
C LYS A 84 -8.49 3.55 8.57
N VAL A 85 -8.57 4.87 8.66
CA VAL A 85 -9.27 5.58 9.75
C VAL A 85 -10.77 5.31 9.68
N GLY A 86 -11.33 5.27 8.47
CA GLY A 86 -12.73 4.92 8.17
C GLY A 86 -13.08 3.44 8.36
N ARG A 87 -12.12 2.61 8.83
CA ARG A 87 -12.29 1.16 9.07
C ARG A 87 -12.77 0.36 7.85
N ARG A 88 -12.44 0.83 6.65
CA ARG A 88 -12.83 0.23 5.36
C ARG A 88 -11.63 -0.11 4.46
N ALA A 89 -10.41 0.17 4.90
CA ALA A 89 -9.21 -0.21 4.16
C ALA A 89 -9.12 -1.74 4.02
N ILE A 90 -8.85 -2.17 2.80
CA ILE A 90 -8.42 -3.54 2.49
C ILE A 90 -6.99 -3.70 3.00
N ARG A 91 -6.72 -4.78 3.73
CA ARG A 91 -5.42 -5.09 4.33
C ARG A 91 -4.77 -6.27 3.64
N LEU A 92 -3.49 -6.49 3.92
CA LEU A 92 -2.74 -7.61 3.34
C LEU A 92 -3.34 -8.98 3.71
N CYS A 93 -3.81 -9.15 4.95
CA CYS A 93 -4.51 -10.37 5.40
C CYS A 93 -5.79 -10.65 4.60
N ASP A 94 -6.47 -9.61 4.12
CA ASP A 94 -7.73 -9.77 3.39
C ASP A 94 -7.51 -10.46 2.03
N LEU A 95 -6.28 -10.50 1.52
CA LEU A 95 -5.94 -11.18 0.27
C LEU A 95 -6.02 -12.72 0.37
N GLU A 96 -5.99 -13.28 1.59
CA GLU A 96 -6.04 -14.73 1.79
C GLU A 96 -7.45 -15.30 1.54
N ASN A 97 -8.49 -14.48 1.67
CA ASN A 97 -9.88 -14.89 1.49
C ASN A 97 -10.55 -14.08 0.36
N THR A 98 -10.63 -14.67 -0.82
CA THR A 98 -11.19 -14.00 -2.01
C THR A 98 -12.67 -13.62 -1.85
N ASP A 99 -13.47 -14.43 -1.14
CA ASP A 99 -14.90 -14.15 -0.96
C ASP A 99 -15.11 -12.92 -0.07
N GLU A 100 -14.35 -12.83 1.03
CA GLU A 100 -14.38 -11.66 1.91
C GLU A 100 -13.77 -10.42 1.24
N LEU A 101 -12.71 -10.61 0.46
CA LEU A 101 -12.08 -9.54 -0.31
C LEU A 101 -13.08 -8.88 -1.26
N ASN A 102 -13.85 -9.68 -2.02
CA ASN A 102 -14.85 -9.15 -2.95
C ASN A 102 -15.90 -8.29 -2.22
N GLN A 103 -16.41 -8.75 -1.07
CA GLN A 103 -17.36 -7.98 -0.27
C GLN A 103 -16.76 -6.64 0.21
N ARG A 104 -15.50 -6.65 0.61
CA ARG A 104 -14.79 -5.43 1.05
C ARG A 104 -14.54 -4.46 -0.11
N VAL A 105 -14.20 -4.98 -1.30
CA VAL A 105 -14.06 -4.16 -2.51
C VAL A 105 -15.39 -3.52 -2.87
N ASP A 106 -16.49 -4.27 -2.88
CA ASP A 106 -17.82 -3.73 -3.18
C ASP A 106 -18.23 -2.64 -2.18
N ALA A 107 -17.98 -2.87 -0.88
CA ALA A 107 -18.24 -1.88 0.15
C ALA A 107 -17.38 -0.62 -0.01
N LEU A 108 -16.12 -0.76 -0.43
CA LEU A 108 -15.21 0.36 -0.67
C LEU A 108 -15.65 1.21 -1.87
N LEU A 109 -16.14 0.57 -2.95
CA LEU A 109 -16.57 1.24 -4.18
C LEU A 109 -17.96 1.89 -4.09
N SER A 110 -18.76 1.51 -3.09
CA SER A 110 -20.14 1.98 -2.93
C SER A 110 -20.27 3.33 -2.21
N TYR A 111 -19.16 3.95 -1.79
CA TYR A 111 -19.11 5.23 -1.06
C TYR A 111 -18.46 6.33 -1.89
#